data_AF-A0AAW9Y9E7-F1
#
_entry.id   AF-A0AAW9Y9E7-F1
#
_cell.length_a   1.000
_cell.length_b   1.000
_cell.length_c   1.000
_cell.angle_alpha   90.00
_cell.angle_beta   90.00
_cell.angle_gamma   90.00
#
_symmetry.space_group_name_H-M   'P 1'
#
loop_
_entity.id
_entity.type
_entity.pdbx_description
1 polymer ?
#
loop_
_entity_poly.entity_id
_entity_poly.type
_entity_poly.pdbx_seq_one_letter_code
_entity_poly.pdbx_strand_id
1 'polypeptide(L)'
;MADNAYITALRLSLSRYQAELLEIRILLSQRALSNLEYRAAERTLQVSIEACIGVAKHWAKGLAGHSPQDAYQAFEILVQRGAQPAEGLTGWRKIIGLRNALVHDYLNIDPEIIRSVISQGYSDQLFTFAEQGLVWLSLQEEPKQGDQP
;
A
#
# COMPACT_ATOMS: atom_id res chain seq x y z
N MET A 1 -0.42 2.66 22.71
CA MET A 1 -0.39 1.22 23.07
C MET A 1 -1.14 0.35 22.05
N ALA A 2 -2.41 0.65 21.71
CA ALA A 2 -3.12 -0.08 20.65
C ALA A 2 -2.55 0.17 19.24
N ASP A 3 -2.15 1.42 18.95
CA ASP A 3 -1.65 1.82 17.62
C ASP A 3 -0.25 1.27 17.31
N ASN A 4 0.69 1.27 18.27
CA ASN A 4 1.98 0.57 18.11
C ASN A 4 1.85 -0.95 17.82
N ALA A 5 0.92 -1.65 18.47
CA ALA A 5 0.67 -3.07 18.18
C ALA A 5 0.07 -3.28 16.78
N TYR A 6 -0.82 -2.39 16.36
CA TYR A 6 -1.36 -2.36 15.01
C TYR A 6 -0.28 -2.08 13.96
N ILE A 7 0.57 -1.08 14.15
CA ILE A 7 1.69 -0.73 13.26
C ILE A 7 2.63 -1.93 13.11
N THR A 8 2.96 -2.59 14.21
CA THR A 8 3.81 -3.79 14.21
C THR A 8 3.19 -4.92 13.41
N ALA A 9 1.91 -5.22 13.64
CA ALA A 9 1.19 -6.26 12.90
C ALA A 9 1.06 -5.94 11.40
N LEU A 10 0.86 -4.66 11.06
CA LEU A 10 0.77 -4.19 9.69
C LEU A 10 2.12 -4.30 8.98
N ARG A 11 3.22 -3.91 9.64
CA ARG A 11 4.58 -4.06 9.09
C ARG A 11 4.89 -5.53 8.81
N LEU A 12 4.58 -6.42 9.74
CA LEU A 12 4.76 -7.87 9.54
C LEU A 12 3.94 -8.40 8.36
N SER A 13 2.71 -7.91 8.19
CA SER A 13 1.83 -8.30 7.09
C SER A 13 2.38 -7.82 5.75
N LEU A 14 2.80 -6.56 5.66
CA LEU A 14 3.42 -5.98 4.46
C LEU A 14 4.70 -6.71 4.07
N SER A 15 5.57 -7.05 5.03
CA SER A 15 6.77 -7.84 4.74
C SER A 15 6.45 -9.22 4.15
N ARG A 16 5.38 -9.86 4.64
CA ARG A 16 4.90 -11.13 4.08
C ARG A 16 4.39 -10.95 2.66
N TYR A 17 3.56 -9.95 2.41
CA TYR A 17 3.02 -9.68 1.08
C TYR A 17 4.13 -9.35 0.07
N GLN A 18 5.16 -8.62 0.50
CA GLN A 18 6.33 -8.33 -0.33
C GLN A 18 7.08 -9.61 -0.72
N ALA A 19 7.29 -10.52 0.24
CA ALA A 19 7.93 -11.80 -0.01
C ALA A 19 7.12 -12.68 -0.98
N GLU A 20 5.79 -12.74 -0.79
CA GLU A 20 4.88 -13.47 -1.68
C GLU A 20 4.91 -12.91 -3.11
N LEU A 21 4.83 -11.58 -3.30
CA LEU A 21 4.93 -10.98 -4.64
C LEU A 21 6.30 -11.21 -5.29
N LEU A 22 7.37 -11.23 -4.49
CA LEU A 22 8.71 -11.57 -4.98
C LEU A 22 8.76 -13.02 -5.47
N GLU A 23 8.21 -13.96 -4.70
CA GLU A 23 8.11 -15.37 -5.09
C GLU A 23 7.33 -15.54 -6.40
N ILE A 24 6.18 -14.87 -6.52
CA ILE A 24 5.38 -14.87 -7.74
C ILE A 24 6.16 -14.28 -8.92
N ARG A 25 6.91 -13.19 -8.71
CA ARG A 25 7.76 -12.56 -9.75
C ARG A 25 8.83 -13.53 -10.23
N ILE A 26 9.46 -14.28 -9.33
CA ILE A 26 10.44 -15.31 -9.66
C ILE A 26 9.78 -16.43 -10.48
N LEU A 27 8.62 -16.93 -10.06
CA LEU A 27 7.87 -17.96 -10.80
C LEU A 27 7.50 -17.50 -12.22
N LEU A 28 6.99 -16.27 -12.35
CA LEU A 28 6.65 -15.65 -13.64
C LEU A 28 7.85 -15.57 -14.60
N SER A 29 9.07 -15.37 -14.07
CA SER A 29 10.28 -15.35 -14.90
C SER A 29 10.69 -16.72 -15.44
N GLN A 30 10.17 -17.80 -14.84
CA GLN A 30 10.53 -19.18 -15.16
C GLN A 30 9.44 -19.89 -15.98
N ARG A 31 8.16 -19.64 -15.67
CA ARG A 31 7.02 -20.28 -16.32
C ARG A 31 5.72 -19.48 -16.16
N ALA A 32 4.69 -19.90 -16.89
CA ALA A 32 3.34 -19.44 -16.61
C ALA A 32 2.89 -19.88 -15.20
N LEU A 33 2.17 -19.00 -14.52
CA LEU A 33 1.50 -19.31 -13.25
C LEU A 33 0.35 -20.28 -13.49
N SER A 34 0.19 -21.23 -12.57
CA SER A 34 -1.04 -21.99 -12.43
C SER A 34 -2.19 -21.10 -11.94
N ASN A 35 -3.43 -21.59 -12.07
CA ASN A 35 -4.61 -20.84 -11.60
C ASN A 35 -4.55 -20.51 -10.10
N LEU A 36 -3.95 -21.37 -9.28
CA LEU A 36 -3.79 -21.13 -7.85
C LEU A 36 -2.78 -20.01 -7.58
N GLU A 37 -1.64 -20.04 -8.24
CA GLU A 37 -0.61 -19.01 -8.10
C GLU A 37 -1.07 -17.67 -8.65
N TYR A 38 -1.86 -17.69 -9.72
CA TYR A 38 -2.47 -16.49 -10.26
C TYR A 38 -3.46 -15.86 -9.27
N ARG A 39 -4.32 -16.66 -8.63
CA ARG A 39 -5.22 -16.16 -7.57
C ARG A 39 -4.46 -15.65 -6.34
N ALA A 40 -3.35 -16.31 -5.98
CA ALA A 40 -2.46 -15.82 -4.93
C ALA A 40 -1.89 -14.44 -5.31
N ALA A 41 -1.44 -14.27 -6.56
CA ALA A 41 -0.94 -13.01 -7.07
C ALA A 41 -1.96 -11.87 -7.02
N GLU A 42 -3.19 -12.12 -7.48
CA GLU A 42 -4.28 -11.15 -7.41
C GLU A 42 -4.58 -10.76 -5.96
N ARG A 43 -4.71 -11.75 -5.07
CA ARG A 43 -5.05 -11.51 -3.67
C ARG A 43 -3.94 -10.76 -2.94
N THR A 44 -2.68 -11.18 -3.10
CA THR A 44 -1.53 -10.54 -2.46
C THR A 44 -1.38 -9.10 -2.95
N LEU A 45 -1.58 -8.83 -4.25
CA LEU A 45 -1.56 -7.47 -4.79
C LEU A 45 -2.71 -6.63 -4.22
N GLN A 46 -3.92 -7.16 -4.18
CA GLN A 46 -5.08 -6.48 -3.61
C GLN A 46 -4.83 -6.06 -2.15
N VAL A 47 -4.42 -7.00 -1.29
CA VAL A 47 -4.21 -6.71 0.14
C VAL A 47 -3.02 -5.77 0.37
N SER A 48 -2.00 -5.82 -0.49
CA SER A 48 -0.88 -4.86 -0.44
C SER A 48 -1.36 -3.43 -0.71
N ILE A 49 -2.23 -3.26 -1.73
CA ILE A 49 -2.80 -1.95 -2.05
C ILE A 49 -3.75 -1.48 -0.94
N GLU A 50 -4.58 -2.37 -0.40
CA GLU A 50 -5.47 -2.04 0.73
C GLU A 50 -4.69 -1.61 1.98
N ALA A 51 -3.59 -2.29 2.30
CA ALA A 51 -2.70 -1.91 3.39
C ALA A 51 -2.12 -0.50 3.17
N CYS A 52 -1.65 -0.19 1.96
CA CYS A 52 -1.17 1.15 1.61
C CYS A 52 -2.26 2.21 1.75
N ILE A 53 -3.49 1.94 1.30
CA ILE A 53 -4.61 2.85 1.50
C ILE A 53 -4.87 3.07 3.00
N GLY A 54 -4.80 2.03 3.82
CA GLY A 54 -4.90 2.13 5.28
C GLY A 54 -3.84 3.05 5.88
N VAL A 55 -2.57 2.84 5.52
CA VAL A 55 -1.45 3.69 5.94
C VAL A 55 -1.67 5.14 5.49
N ALA A 56 -2.05 5.36 4.23
CA ALA A 56 -2.31 6.68 3.69
C ALA A 56 -3.40 7.42 4.47
N LYS A 57 -4.50 6.73 4.79
CA LYS A 57 -5.61 7.32 5.58
C LYS A 57 -5.17 7.67 6.99
N HIS A 58 -4.41 6.80 7.66
CA HIS A 58 -3.94 7.07 9.02
C HIS A 58 -2.94 8.23 9.03
N TRP A 59 -1.99 8.22 8.11
CA TRP A 59 -1.00 9.28 7.95
C TRP A 59 -1.66 10.63 7.62
N ALA A 60 -2.57 10.65 6.65
CA ALA A 60 -3.33 11.85 6.28
C ALA A 60 -4.14 12.39 7.46
N LYS A 61 -4.78 11.52 8.25
CA LYS A 61 -5.50 11.92 9.46
C LYS A 61 -4.57 12.58 10.47
N GLY A 62 -3.37 12.04 10.68
CA GLY A 62 -2.36 12.62 11.55
C GLY A 62 -1.93 14.02 11.12
N LEU A 63 -1.80 14.25 9.80
CA LEU A 63 -1.41 15.56 9.25
C LEU A 63 -2.55 16.58 9.19
N ALA A 64 -3.77 16.15 8.90
CA ALA A 64 -4.93 17.02 8.69
C ALA A 64 -5.80 17.23 9.95
N GLY A 65 -5.68 16.37 10.95
CA GLY A 65 -6.51 16.38 12.16
C GLY A 65 -7.92 15.81 11.97
N HIS A 66 -8.28 15.38 10.77
CA HIS A 66 -9.54 14.71 10.46
C HIS A 66 -9.32 13.54 9.49
N SER A 67 -10.22 12.55 9.53
CA SER A 67 -10.14 11.42 8.61
C SER A 67 -10.46 11.84 7.17
N PRO A 68 -9.72 11.34 6.17
CA PRO A 68 -10.12 11.49 4.77
C PRO A 68 -11.35 10.61 4.46
N GLN A 69 -12.19 11.11 3.55
CA GLN A 69 -13.42 10.48 3.06
C GLN A 69 -13.11 9.18 2.29
N ASP A 70 -12.09 9.21 1.43
CA ASP A 70 -11.69 8.07 0.61
C ASP A 70 -10.17 7.97 0.44
N ALA A 71 -9.72 7.03 -0.41
CA ALA A 71 -8.30 6.83 -0.69
C ALA A 71 -7.68 8.01 -1.47
N TYR A 72 -8.42 8.59 -2.42
CA TYR A 72 -7.92 9.69 -3.23
C TYR A 72 -7.66 10.92 -2.37
N GLN A 73 -8.62 11.28 -1.52
CA GLN A 73 -8.47 12.40 -0.60
C GLN A 73 -7.29 12.16 0.38
N ALA A 74 -7.07 10.91 0.82
CA ALA A 74 -5.93 10.60 1.66
C ALA A 74 -4.60 10.95 0.97
N PHE A 75 -4.39 10.50 -0.27
CA PHE A 75 -3.18 10.82 -1.02
C PHE A 75 -3.08 12.31 -1.39
N GLU A 76 -4.19 12.98 -1.67
CA GLU A 76 -4.19 14.43 -1.90
C GLU A 76 -3.73 15.20 -0.66
N ILE A 77 -4.19 14.82 0.52
CA ILE A 77 -3.73 15.42 1.79
C ILE A 77 -2.22 15.18 1.98
N LEU A 78 -1.73 13.97 1.72
CA LEU A 78 -0.29 13.67 1.84
C LEU A 78 0.56 14.56 0.93
N VAL A 79 0.12 14.78 -0.31
CA VAL A 79 0.80 15.66 -1.26
C VAL A 79 0.72 17.13 -0.81
N GLN A 80 -0.48 17.61 -0.44
CA GLN A 80 -0.69 18.99 0.01
C GLN A 80 0.14 19.34 1.26
N ARG A 81 0.40 18.35 2.12
CA ARG A 81 1.19 18.50 3.35
C ARG A 81 2.68 18.22 3.15
N GLY A 82 3.13 17.97 1.91
CA GLY A 82 4.53 17.73 1.57
C GLY A 82 5.07 16.36 2.01
N ALA A 83 4.20 15.43 2.41
CA ALA A 83 4.57 14.09 2.87
C ALA A 83 4.82 13.12 1.70
N GLN A 84 4.29 13.41 0.51
CA GLN A 84 4.48 12.64 -0.72
C GLN A 84 4.67 13.59 -1.93
N PRO A 85 5.44 13.17 -2.95
CA PRO A 85 5.64 13.98 -4.16
C PRO A 85 4.36 14.08 -5.00
N ALA A 86 4.14 15.23 -5.63
CA ALA A 86 2.95 15.50 -6.44
C ALA A 86 2.87 14.58 -7.67
N GLU A 87 4.02 14.22 -8.23
CA GLU A 87 4.17 13.31 -9.37
C GLU A 87 3.64 11.90 -9.04
N GLY A 88 3.70 11.50 -7.77
CA GLY A 88 3.19 10.22 -7.30
C GLY A 88 1.68 10.08 -7.33
N LEU A 89 0.93 11.19 -7.34
CA LEU A 89 -0.53 11.18 -7.22
C LEU A 89 -1.18 10.44 -8.40
N THR A 90 -0.73 10.69 -9.64
CA THR A 90 -1.24 10.00 -10.83
C THR A 90 -0.95 8.49 -10.78
N GLY A 91 0.19 8.09 -10.23
CA GLY A 91 0.53 6.69 -10.00
C GLY A 91 -0.45 6.02 -9.04
N TRP A 92 -0.70 6.67 -7.89
CA TRP A 92 -1.67 6.18 -6.91
C TRP A 92 -3.09 6.08 -7.45
N ARG A 93 -3.53 7.01 -8.32
CA ARG A 93 -4.84 6.88 -8.98
C ARG A 93 -4.96 5.59 -9.78
N LYS A 94 -3.92 5.22 -10.53
CA LYS A 94 -3.89 3.96 -11.29
C LYS A 94 -3.92 2.73 -10.38
N ILE A 95 -3.15 2.76 -9.29
CA ILE A 95 -3.08 1.68 -8.29
C ILE A 95 -4.44 1.47 -7.60
N ILE A 96 -5.10 2.55 -7.20
CA ILE A 96 -6.44 2.51 -6.60
C ILE A 96 -7.45 1.97 -7.62
N GLY A 97 -7.36 2.42 -8.88
CA GLY A 97 -8.18 1.90 -9.98
C GLY A 97 -8.01 0.39 -10.18
N LEU A 98 -6.77 -0.11 -10.18
CA LEU A 98 -6.48 -1.54 -10.26
C LEU A 98 -7.11 -2.33 -9.12
N ARG A 99 -7.01 -1.83 -7.88
CA ARG A 99 -7.65 -2.45 -6.72
C ARG A 99 -9.17 -2.49 -6.86
N ASN A 100 -9.79 -1.44 -7.40
CA ASN A 100 -11.23 -1.43 -7.65
C ASN A 100 -11.63 -2.46 -8.72
N ALA A 101 -10.83 -2.58 -9.80
CA ALA A 101 -11.03 -3.60 -10.81
C ALA A 101 -10.95 -5.00 -10.18
N LEU A 102 -9.88 -5.29 -9.42
CA LEU A 102 -9.66 -6.56 -8.70
C LEU A 102 -10.82 -7.00 -7.81
N VAL A 103 -11.60 -6.05 -7.29
CA VAL A 103 -12.72 -6.34 -6.38
C VAL A 103 -14.06 -6.36 -7.08
N HIS A 104 -14.31 -5.43 -8.01
CA HIS A 104 -15.65 -5.18 -8.56
C HIS A 104 -15.81 -5.63 -10.02
N ASP A 105 -14.73 -5.70 -10.78
CA ASP A 105 -14.73 -6.04 -12.21
C ASP A 105 -13.89 -7.31 -12.50
N TYR A 106 -13.73 -8.17 -11.49
CA TYR A 106 -12.83 -9.33 -11.50
C TYR A 106 -13.13 -10.35 -12.60
N LEU A 107 -14.33 -10.34 -13.20
CA LEU A 107 -14.67 -11.18 -14.34
C LEU A 107 -14.07 -10.70 -15.67
N ASN A 108 -13.71 -9.42 -15.76
CA ASN A 108 -13.25 -8.77 -17.00
C ASN A 108 -11.79 -8.31 -16.93
N ILE A 109 -11.08 -8.58 -15.83
CA ILE A 109 -9.66 -8.23 -15.72
C ILE A 109 -8.86 -9.10 -16.67
N ASP A 110 -8.09 -8.43 -17.53
CA ASP A 110 -7.06 -9.08 -18.33
C ASP A 110 -5.93 -9.59 -17.40
N PRO A 111 -5.66 -10.91 -17.35
CA PRO A 111 -4.59 -11.47 -16.54
C PRO A 111 -3.19 -10.89 -16.84
N GLU A 112 -2.98 -10.35 -18.03
CA GLU A 112 -1.73 -9.69 -18.39
C GLU A 112 -1.47 -8.42 -17.60
N ILE A 113 -2.51 -7.74 -17.09
CA ILE A 113 -2.35 -6.56 -16.21
C ILE A 113 -1.64 -6.96 -14.92
N ILE A 114 -2.11 -8.03 -14.27
CA ILE A 114 -1.54 -8.51 -13.00
C ILE A 114 -0.11 -9.02 -13.22
N ARG A 115 0.11 -9.77 -14.31
CA ARG A 115 1.45 -10.23 -14.71
C ARG A 115 2.39 -9.05 -14.94
N SER A 116 1.96 -8.03 -15.66
CA SER A 116 2.77 -6.84 -15.95
C SER A 116 3.12 -6.08 -14.67
N VAL A 117 2.15 -5.84 -13.79
CA VAL A 117 2.36 -5.11 -12.52
C VAL A 117 3.40 -5.80 -11.64
N ILE A 118 3.34 -7.13 -11.55
CA ILE A 118 4.27 -7.90 -10.71
C ILE A 118 5.63 -8.05 -11.39
N SER A 119 5.67 -8.44 -12.67
CA SER A 119 6.92 -8.68 -13.39
C SER A 119 7.76 -7.42 -13.58
N GLN A 120 7.13 -6.26 -13.78
CA GLN A 120 7.83 -4.99 -13.97
C GLN A 120 8.20 -4.30 -12.65
N GLY A 121 7.90 -4.91 -11.50
CA GLY A 121 8.25 -4.36 -10.18
C GLY A 121 7.45 -3.11 -9.80
N TYR A 122 6.33 -2.83 -10.49
CA TYR A 122 5.47 -1.69 -10.14
C TYR A 122 4.84 -1.82 -8.76
N SER A 123 4.79 -3.03 -8.19
CA SER A 123 4.39 -3.27 -6.81
C SER A 123 5.42 -2.80 -5.78
N ASP A 124 6.70 -2.61 -6.15
CA ASP A 124 7.77 -2.33 -5.17
C ASP A 124 7.56 -0.96 -4.49
N GLN A 125 7.01 0.01 -5.22
CA GLN A 125 6.67 1.33 -4.68
C GLN A 125 5.63 1.28 -3.55
N LEU A 126 4.77 0.25 -3.51
CA LEU A 126 3.78 0.06 -2.45
C LEU A 126 4.47 -0.11 -1.10
N PHE A 127 5.50 -0.95 -1.06
CA PHE A 127 6.22 -1.28 0.17
C PHE A 127 7.12 -0.13 0.62
N THR A 128 7.74 0.57 -0.32
CA THR A 128 8.48 1.81 -0.01
C THR A 128 7.57 2.86 0.62
N PHE A 129 6.40 3.10 0.04
CA PHE A 129 5.42 4.03 0.59
C PHE A 129 4.91 3.60 1.98
N ALA A 130 4.55 2.32 2.12
CA ALA A 130 4.01 1.82 3.37
C ALA A 130 5.02 1.94 4.51
N GLU A 131 6.30 1.65 4.25
CA GLU A 131 7.35 1.81 5.26
C GLU A 131 7.55 3.29 5.64
N GLN A 132 7.54 4.22 4.68
CA GLN A 132 7.62 5.66 4.98
C GLN A 132 6.48 6.11 5.92
N GLY A 133 5.25 5.71 5.60
CA GLY A 133 4.09 6.05 6.41
C GLY A 133 4.13 5.41 7.79
N LEU A 134 4.56 4.15 7.90
CA LEU A 134 4.69 3.47 9.20
C LEU A 134 5.79 4.09 10.06
N VAL A 135 6.94 4.46 9.50
CA VAL A 135 7.99 5.21 10.22
C VAL A 135 7.44 6.53 10.74
N TRP A 136 6.73 7.29 9.90
CA TRP A 136 6.14 8.56 10.33
C TRP A 136 5.15 8.36 11.47
N LEU A 137 4.26 7.37 11.36
CA LEU A 137 3.26 7.05 12.38
C LEU A 137 3.91 6.64 13.70
N SER A 138 4.97 5.83 13.66
CA SER A 138 5.72 5.43 14.86
C SER A 138 6.36 6.63 15.57
N LEU A 139 6.86 7.63 14.83
CA LEU A 139 7.48 8.82 15.41
C LEU A 139 6.47 9.78 16.06
N GLN A 140 5.21 9.78 15.63
CA GLN A 140 4.17 10.59 16.27
C GLN A 140 3.71 10.02 17.62
N GLU A 141 4.04 8.77 17.93
CA GLU A 141 3.68 8.11 19.19
C GLU A 141 4.73 8.30 20.30
N GLU A 142 5.93 8.80 19.99
CA GLU A 142 6.90 9.15 21.02
C GLU A 142 6.40 10.38 21.80
N PRO A 143 6.28 10.31 23.14
CA PRO A 143 5.83 11.45 23.92
C PRO A 143 6.79 12.62 23.71
N LYS A 144 6.25 13.81 23.43
CA LYS A 144 6.99 15.07 23.48
C LYS A 144 7.56 15.25 24.89
N GLN A 145 8.76 14.75 25.12
CA GLN A 145 9.48 14.95 26.36
C GLN A 145 10.10 16.35 26.28
N GLY A 146 9.44 17.32 26.93
CA GLY A 146 9.95 18.68 27.05
C GLY A 146 8.90 19.75 26.82
N ASP A 147 7.92 19.84 27.70
CA ASP A 147 7.43 21.15 28.11
C ASP A 147 7.20 21.10 29.61
N GLN A 148 8.19 21.56 30.35
CA GLN A 148 8.05 21.87 31.76
C GLN A 148 8.74 23.23 31.97
N PRO A 149 8.03 24.22 32.53
CA PRO A 149 8.53 25.58 32.70
C PRO A 149 9.69 25.67 33.69
#